data_AF-A0A6C1NI34-F1
#
_entry.id   AF-A0A6C1NI34-F1
#
_cell.length_a   1.000
_cell.length_b   1.000
_cell.length_c   1.000
_cell.angle_alpha   90.00
_cell.angle_beta   90.00
_cell.angle_gamma   90.00
#
_symmetry.space_group_name_H-M   'P 1'
#
loop_
_entity.id
_entity.type
_entity.pdbx_description
1 polymer ?
#
loop_
_entity_poly.entity_id
_entity_poly.type
_entity_poly.pdbx_seq_one_letter_code
_entity_poly.pdbx_strand_id
1 'polypeptide(L)'
;MEEIVTPEEEGIPDSGPRNPGERFRQRVTMRVPDRHNPRLRQALEWVNENDDLYGLWVASNVTAIERLGMTDHGPVHVKIVMNLAVRLLRLLTEAGVEPSVTTHYDLPVEDAEVVVALAALFHDLGMSIHRKDHESYSLFLAKGLLEELLPQLWEDAPTRALHRSEIIHS
;
A
#
# COMPACT_ATOMS: atom_id res chain seq x y z
N MET A 1 20.18 33.29 38.94
CA MET A 1 19.54 32.01 38.61
C MET A 1 18.78 32.27 37.32
N GLU A 2 19.36 31.90 36.19
CA GLU A 2 18.62 31.89 34.92
C GLU A 2 17.55 30.82 35.02
N GLU A 3 16.31 31.23 34.78
CA GLU A 3 15.16 30.35 34.63
C GLU A 3 15.40 29.51 33.37
N ILE A 4 15.54 28.20 33.55
CA ILE A 4 15.56 27.25 32.45
C ILE A 4 14.14 27.24 31.89
N VAL A 5 13.93 27.93 30.78
CA VAL A 5 12.71 27.81 29.97
C VAL A 5 12.73 26.39 29.39
N THR A 6 11.92 25.49 29.96
CA THR A 6 11.62 24.22 29.32
C THR A 6 10.94 24.52 27.99
N PRO A 7 11.36 23.91 26.87
CA PRO A 7 10.60 24.03 25.63
C PRO A 7 9.19 23.57 25.93
N GLU A 8 8.20 24.37 25.54
CA GLU A 8 6.80 23.93 25.54
C GLU A 8 6.75 22.56 24.84
N GLU A 9 6.13 21.57 25.50
CA GLU A 9 5.79 20.30 24.87
C GLU A 9 4.85 20.64 23.70
N GLU A 10 5.40 20.85 22.50
CA GLU A 10 4.63 20.76 21.27
C GLU A 10 3.97 19.39 21.33
N GLY A 11 2.66 19.40 21.63
CA GLY A 11 1.91 18.18 21.88
C GLY A 11 2.15 17.21 20.73
N ILE A 12 2.47 15.96 21.08
CA ILE A 12 2.68 14.91 20.09
C ILE A 12 1.51 14.95 19.09
N PRO A 13 1.79 15.04 17.77
CA PRO A 13 0.74 15.07 16.76
C PRO A 13 -0.23 13.88 16.92
N ASP A 14 -1.53 14.17 16.93
CA ASP A 14 -2.58 13.15 17.05
C ASP A 14 -3.00 12.64 15.68
N SER A 15 -2.89 11.32 15.45
CA SER A 15 -3.29 10.67 14.20
C SER A 15 -4.77 10.27 14.16
N GLY A 16 -5.53 10.59 15.22
CA GLY A 16 -6.96 10.35 15.32
C GLY A 16 -7.37 9.52 16.55
N PRO A 17 -8.58 8.95 16.55
CA PRO A 17 -9.13 8.30 17.74
C PRO A 17 -8.25 7.17 18.28
N ARG A 18 -8.03 7.06 19.58
CA ARG A 18 -7.19 5.98 20.16
C ARG A 18 -7.83 4.59 20.10
N ASN A 19 -9.16 4.50 20.01
CA ASN A 19 -9.89 3.23 20.00
C ASN A 19 -9.83 2.57 18.61
N PRO A 20 -9.44 1.29 18.49
CA PRO A 20 -9.39 0.59 17.20
C PRO A 20 -10.72 0.63 16.43
N GLY A 21 -11.85 0.42 17.11
CA GLY A 21 -13.17 0.45 16.48
C GLY A 21 -13.50 1.82 15.87
N GLU A 22 -13.02 2.92 16.45
CA GLU A 22 -13.19 4.26 15.86
C GLU A 22 -12.30 4.48 14.65
N ARG A 23 -11.04 4.04 14.70
CA ARG A 23 -10.12 4.11 13.56
C ARG A 23 -10.64 3.34 12.35
N PHE A 24 -11.27 2.20 12.59
CA PHE A 24 -11.86 1.37 11.53
C PHE A 24 -13.20 1.92 11.02
N ARG A 25 -13.96 2.65 11.85
CA ARG A 25 -15.17 3.39 11.38
C ARG A 25 -14.84 4.51 10.40
N GLN A 26 -13.65 5.10 10.51
CA GLN A 26 -13.15 6.15 9.61
C GLN A 26 -12.36 5.58 8.42
N ARG A 27 -12.72 4.37 7.95
CA ARG A 27 -12.00 3.65 6.89
C ARG A 27 -11.87 4.48 5.62
N VAL A 28 -10.64 4.65 5.15
CA VAL A 28 -10.37 5.21 3.82
C VAL A 28 -10.57 4.12 2.77
N THR A 29 -11.49 4.33 1.84
CA THR A 29 -11.69 3.44 0.70
C THR A 29 -10.62 3.64 -0.37
N MET A 30 -9.95 2.54 -0.74
CA MET A 30 -9.00 2.46 -1.85
C MET A 30 -9.76 2.36 -3.17
N ARG A 31 -9.54 3.34 -4.05
CA ARG A 31 -10.21 3.40 -5.35
C ARG A 31 -9.27 3.99 -6.39
N VAL A 32 -9.24 3.35 -7.55
CA VAL A 32 -8.75 3.88 -8.83
C VAL A 32 -9.79 3.54 -9.91
N PRO A 33 -9.89 4.30 -11.02
CA PRO A 33 -10.72 3.90 -12.14
C PRO A 33 -10.22 2.56 -12.69
N ASP A 34 -11.06 1.52 -12.71
CA ASP A 34 -10.64 0.18 -13.13
C ASP A 34 -10.51 0.03 -14.66
N ARG A 35 -11.06 0.96 -15.47
CA ARG A 35 -11.04 0.93 -16.94
C ARG A 35 -11.45 -0.43 -17.54
N HIS A 36 -12.37 -1.14 -16.90
CA HIS A 36 -12.83 -2.50 -17.26
C HIS A 36 -11.83 -3.63 -16.99
N ASN A 37 -10.79 -3.40 -16.18
CA ASN A 37 -9.90 -4.45 -15.70
C ASN A 37 -10.57 -5.21 -14.52
N PRO A 38 -11.09 -6.44 -14.72
CA PRO A 38 -11.82 -7.17 -13.69
C PRO A 38 -10.92 -7.59 -12.53
N ARG A 39 -9.64 -7.90 -12.79
CA ARG A 39 -8.68 -8.30 -11.75
C ARG A 39 -8.33 -7.13 -10.85
N LEU A 40 -8.11 -5.94 -11.41
CA LEU A 40 -7.89 -4.73 -10.61
C LEU A 40 -9.09 -4.41 -9.74
N ARG A 41 -10.32 -4.55 -10.27
CA ARG A 41 -11.54 -4.37 -9.49
C ARG A 41 -11.59 -5.35 -8.31
N GLN A 42 -11.41 -6.64 -8.59
CA GLN A 42 -11.44 -7.68 -7.57
C GLN A 42 -10.33 -7.51 -6.52
N ALA A 43 -9.13 -7.09 -6.93
CA ALA A 43 -8.04 -6.78 -6.01
C ALA A 43 -8.41 -5.62 -5.07
N LEU A 44 -9.03 -4.55 -5.59
CA LEU A 44 -9.48 -3.42 -4.78
C LEU A 44 -10.64 -3.77 -3.86
N GLU A 45 -11.55 -4.65 -4.28
CA GLU A 45 -12.63 -5.18 -3.42
C GLU A 45 -12.01 -5.91 -2.22
N TRP A 46 -11.11 -6.86 -2.46
CA TRP A 46 -10.39 -7.57 -1.40
C TRP A 46 -9.61 -6.62 -0.48
N VAL A 47 -8.88 -5.66 -1.04
CA VAL A 47 -8.13 -4.65 -0.27
C VAL A 47 -9.05 -3.84 0.65
N ASN A 48 -10.23 -3.45 0.17
CA ASN A 48 -11.17 -2.65 0.95
C ASN A 48 -11.87 -3.46 2.04
N GLU A 49 -12.05 -4.76 1.86
CA GLU A 49 -12.66 -5.68 2.82
C GLU A 49 -11.67 -6.25 3.85
N ASN A 50 -10.37 -6.15 3.58
CA ASN A 50 -9.34 -6.70 4.48
C ASN A 50 -9.11 -5.78 5.70
N ASP A 51 -9.45 -6.27 6.89
CA ASP A 51 -9.24 -5.59 8.17
C ASP A 51 -7.78 -5.65 8.65
N ASP A 52 -7.06 -6.73 8.36
CA ASP A 52 -5.66 -6.90 8.75
C ASP A 52 -4.75 -5.91 8.01
N LEU A 53 -4.89 -5.83 6.69
CA LEU A 53 -4.21 -4.85 5.84
C LEU A 53 -4.49 -3.41 6.30
N TYR A 54 -5.75 -3.08 6.57
CA TYR A 54 -6.11 -1.74 7.04
C TYR A 54 -5.50 -1.46 8.42
N GLY A 55 -5.48 -2.45 9.30
CA GLY A 55 -4.80 -2.39 10.59
C GLY A 55 -3.31 -2.08 10.47
N LEU A 56 -2.61 -2.69 9.51
CA LEU A 56 -1.20 -2.41 9.25
C LEU A 56 -0.99 -0.95 8.84
N TRP A 57 -1.81 -0.39 7.95
CA TRP A 57 -1.70 1.03 7.59
C TRP A 57 -2.03 1.97 8.76
N VAL A 58 -3.01 1.62 9.59
CA VAL A 58 -3.31 2.38 10.81
C VAL A 58 -2.10 2.36 11.75
N ALA A 59 -1.48 1.20 11.96
CA ALA A 59 -0.29 1.07 12.80
C ALA A 59 0.92 1.83 12.21
N SER A 60 1.11 1.79 10.89
CA SER A 60 2.12 2.59 10.19
C SER A 60 1.93 4.08 10.45
N ASN A 61 0.69 4.57 10.40
CA ASN A 61 0.40 5.97 10.66
C ASN A 61 0.66 6.38 12.12
N VAL A 62 0.32 5.51 13.08
CA VAL A 62 0.66 5.73 14.49
C VAL A 62 2.17 5.79 14.67
N THR A 63 2.93 4.90 14.04
CA THR A 63 4.40 4.95 14.06
C THR A 63 4.93 6.27 13.51
N ALA A 64 4.43 6.71 12.36
CA ALA A 64 4.88 7.96 11.75
C ALA A 64 4.49 9.20 12.56
N ILE A 65 3.21 9.39 12.82
CA ILE A 65 2.67 10.63 13.39
C ILE A 65 2.92 10.68 14.90
N GLU A 66 2.42 9.69 15.64
CA GLU A 66 2.41 9.74 17.11
C GLU A 66 3.76 9.38 17.71
N ARG A 67 4.52 8.45 17.10
CA ARG A 67 5.80 8.01 17.69
C ARG A 67 7.00 8.80 17.17
N LEU A 68 6.95 9.30 15.94
CA LEU A 68 8.08 9.93 15.26
C LEU A 68 7.84 11.40 14.88
N GLY A 69 6.65 11.95 15.07
CA GLY A 69 6.34 13.34 14.72
C GLY A 69 6.37 13.64 13.22
N MET A 70 6.17 12.62 12.37
CA MET A 70 6.12 12.74 10.91
C MET A 70 4.69 13.02 10.42
N THR A 71 4.50 13.23 9.11
CA THR A 71 3.23 13.74 8.57
C THR A 71 2.17 12.68 8.26
N ASP A 72 2.52 11.59 7.57
CA ASP A 72 1.56 10.54 7.16
C ASP A 72 2.32 9.33 6.61
N HIS A 73 1.91 8.13 7.02
CA HIS A 73 2.29 6.83 6.43
C HIS A 73 1.10 5.84 6.52
N GLY A 74 -0.12 6.38 6.50
CA GLY A 74 -1.36 5.65 6.72
C GLY A 74 -2.19 5.40 5.47
N PRO A 75 -3.50 5.09 5.64
CA PRO A 75 -4.39 4.80 4.53
C PRO A 75 -4.51 5.93 3.48
N VAL A 76 -4.38 7.20 3.90
CA VAL A 76 -4.42 8.34 2.96
C VAL A 76 -3.17 8.35 2.08
N HIS A 77 -1.99 8.22 2.68
CA HIS A 77 -0.71 8.10 1.99
C HIS A 77 -0.75 7.03 0.88
N VAL A 78 -1.02 5.78 1.24
CA VAL A 78 -1.00 4.66 0.26
C VAL A 78 -2.06 4.81 -0.83
N LYS A 79 -3.21 5.42 -0.53
CA LYS A 79 -4.23 5.73 -1.54
C LYS A 79 -3.71 6.70 -2.60
N ILE A 80 -3.02 7.75 -2.17
CA ILE A 80 -2.45 8.76 -3.08
C ILE A 80 -1.38 8.10 -3.93
N VAL A 81 -0.45 7.36 -3.32
CA VAL A 81 0.63 6.65 -4.04
C VAL A 81 0.05 5.69 -5.08
N MET A 82 -0.91 4.85 -4.71
CA MET A 82 -1.59 3.93 -5.65
C MET A 82 -2.23 4.68 -6.83
N ASN A 83 -2.97 5.76 -6.57
CA ASN A 83 -3.64 6.53 -7.63
C ASN A 83 -2.63 7.14 -8.62
N LEU A 84 -1.54 7.70 -8.11
CA LEU A 84 -0.51 8.31 -8.94
C LEU A 84 0.29 7.25 -9.71
N ALA A 85 0.62 6.12 -9.08
CA ALA A 85 1.37 5.03 -9.70
C ALA A 85 0.59 4.42 -10.88
N VAL A 86 -0.69 4.08 -10.68
CA VAL A 86 -1.54 3.55 -11.76
C VAL A 86 -1.75 4.58 -12.87
N ARG A 87 -1.91 5.86 -12.53
CA ARG A 87 -2.01 6.93 -13.53
C ARG A 87 -0.73 7.05 -14.35
N LEU A 88 0.44 6.99 -13.72
CA LEU A 88 1.72 7.07 -14.39
C LEU A 88 1.94 5.88 -15.33
N LEU A 89 1.65 4.65 -14.88
CA LEU A 89 1.68 3.45 -15.72
C LEU A 89 0.84 3.67 -16.99
N ARG A 90 -0.40 4.11 -16.84
CA ARG A 90 -1.30 4.36 -17.98
C ARG A 90 -0.76 5.40 -18.96
N LEU A 91 -0.20 6.50 -18.47
CA LEU A 91 0.40 7.53 -19.32
C LEU A 91 1.61 6.98 -20.10
N LEU A 92 2.43 6.15 -19.45
CA LEU A 92 3.58 5.50 -20.08
C LEU A 92 3.13 4.51 -21.16
N THR A 93 2.14 3.67 -20.86
CA THR A 93 1.56 2.73 -21.84
C THR A 93 0.89 3.46 -23.00
N GLU A 94 0.13 4.53 -22.74
CA GLU A 94 -0.46 5.38 -23.79
C GLU A 94 0.62 6.02 -24.69
N ALA A 95 1.82 6.25 -24.16
CA ALA A 95 2.98 6.75 -24.91
C ALA A 95 3.81 5.63 -25.61
N GLY A 96 3.38 4.37 -25.54
CA GLY A 96 4.04 3.23 -26.18
C GLY A 96 5.16 2.59 -25.35
N VAL A 97 5.26 2.89 -24.05
CA VAL A 97 6.17 2.17 -23.14
C VAL A 97 5.50 0.88 -22.68
N GLU A 98 6.07 -0.26 -23.05
CA GLU A 98 5.56 -1.57 -22.66
C GLU A 98 5.99 -1.95 -21.23
N PRO A 99 5.07 -2.43 -20.37
CA PRO A 99 5.40 -2.90 -19.02
C PRO A 99 6.25 -4.18 -19.00
N SER A 100 7.03 -4.38 -17.94
CA SER A 100 7.92 -5.55 -17.74
C SER A 100 7.18 -6.88 -17.88
N VAL A 101 5.98 -6.98 -17.32
CA VAL A 101 5.16 -8.19 -17.38
C VAL A 101 4.81 -8.59 -18.82
N THR A 102 4.61 -7.61 -19.70
CA THR A 102 4.35 -7.84 -21.12
C THR A 102 5.65 -8.19 -21.84
N THR A 103 6.72 -7.41 -21.65
CA THR A 103 7.98 -7.60 -22.38
C THR A 103 8.74 -8.88 -22.00
N HIS A 104 8.58 -9.37 -20.78
CA HIS A 104 9.37 -10.50 -20.26
C HIS A 104 8.57 -11.79 -20.10
N TYR A 105 7.25 -11.70 -19.94
CA TYR A 105 6.40 -12.86 -19.67
C TYR A 105 5.22 -13.02 -20.65
N ASP A 106 5.11 -12.16 -21.66
CA ASP A 106 3.99 -12.15 -22.63
C ASP A 106 2.62 -12.03 -21.93
N LEU A 107 2.58 -11.36 -20.77
CA LEU A 107 1.37 -11.14 -20.01
C LEU A 107 0.62 -9.89 -20.49
N PRO A 108 -0.72 -9.85 -20.34
CA PRO A 108 -1.53 -8.70 -20.72
C PRO A 108 -1.11 -7.43 -19.99
N VAL A 109 -1.26 -6.28 -20.64
CA VAL A 109 -0.95 -4.96 -20.04
C VAL A 109 -1.81 -4.69 -18.80
N GLU A 110 -3.02 -5.24 -18.76
CA GLU A 110 -3.95 -5.16 -17.63
C GLU A 110 -3.36 -5.76 -16.34
N ASP A 111 -2.50 -6.77 -16.45
CA ASP A 111 -1.83 -7.38 -15.30
C ASP A 111 -0.82 -6.40 -14.69
N ALA A 112 -0.21 -5.52 -15.49
CA ALA A 112 0.68 -4.45 -15.00
C ALA A 112 -0.06 -3.46 -14.08
N GLU A 113 -1.33 -3.17 -14.34
CA GLU A 113 -2.12 -2.30 -13.46
C GLU A 113 -2.31 -2.91 -12.08
N VAL A 114 -2.52 -4.23 -12.01
CA VAL A 114 -2.66 -4.96 -10.74
C VAL A 114 -1.33 -4.96 -9.99
N VAL A 115 -0.23 -5.24 -10.69
CA VAL A 115 1.12 -5.21 -10.10
C VAL A 115 1.42 -3.85 -9.48
N VAL A 116 1.28 -2.78 -10.27
CA VAL A 116 1.59 -1.41 -9.82
C VAL A 116 0.65 -0.95 -8.70
N ALA A 117 -0.64 -1.30 -8.76
CA ALA A 117 -1.58 -0.96 -7.70
C ALA A 117 -1.21 -1.64 -6.37
N LEU A 118 -0.95 -2.97 -6.40
CA LEU A 118 -0.63 -3.73 -5.20
C LEU A 118 0.75 -3.37 -4.64
N ALA A 119 1.76 -3.14 -5.49
CA ALA A 119 3.06 -2.65 -5.08
C ALA A 119 2.93 -1.34 -4.32
N ALA A 120 2.23 -0.36 -4.87
CA ALA A 120 2.00 0.93 -4.23
C ALA A 120 1.26 0.82 -2.88
N LEU A 121 0.27 -0.06 -2.79
CA LEU A 121 -0.50 -0.31 -1.57
C LEU A 121 0.33 -1.00 -0.47
N PHE A 122 1.33 -1.80 -0.85
CA PHE A 122 2.11 -2.62 0.06
C PHE A 122 3.52 -2.11 0.36
N HIS A 123 4.01 -1.09 -0.37
CA HIS A 123 5.40 -0.63 -0.28
C HIS A 123 5.83 -0.23 1.15
N ASP A 124 4.90 0.27 1.96
CA ASP A 124 5.18 0.92 3.24
C ASP A 124 4.63 0.15 4.46
N LEU A 125 4.22 -1.12 4.30
CA LEU A 125 3.67 -1.93 5.38
C LEU A 125 4.62 -2.08 6.56
N GLY A 126 5.94 -2.10 6.32
CA GLY A 126 6.95 -2.23 7.36
C GLY A 126 6.99 -1.07 8.36
N MET A 127 6.38 0.09 8.04
CA MET A 127 6.22 1.20 9.00
C MET A 127 5.37 0.80 10.22
N SER A 128 4.54 -0.23 10.10
CA SER A 128 3.81 -0.83 11.22
C SER A 128 4.75 -1.48 12.26
N ILE A 129 5.97 -1.85 11.85
CA ILE A 129 7.00 -2.47 12.68
C ILE A 129 8.00 -1.43 13.16
N HIS A 130 8.69 -0.76 12.24
CA HIS A 130 9.74 0.20 12.57
C HIS A 130 10.10 1.06 11.35
N ARG A 131 10.57 2.30 11.56
CA ARG A 131 10.95 3.22 10.48
C ARG A 131 12.20 2.78 9.73
N LYS A 132 13.25 2.41 10.47
CA LYS A 132 14.46 1.86 9.87
C LYS A 132 14.14 0.48 9.27
N ASP A 133 14.58 0.28 8.02
CA ASP A 133 14.44 -0.96 7.25
C ASP A 133 12.98 -1.36 6.92
N HIS A 134 12.02 -0.41 7.02
CA HIS A 134 10.61 -0.64 6.73
C HIS A 134 10.36 -1.22 5.34
N GLU A 135 11.15 -0.84 4.34
CA GLU A 135 11.04 -1.37 2.98
C GLU A 135 11.30 -2.89 2.95
N SER A 136 12.32 -3.34 3.69
CA SER A 136 12.63 -4.77 3.83
C SER A 136 11.57 -5.51 4.64
N TYR A 137 11.00 -4.85 5.65
CA TYR A 137 9.93 -5.43 6.46
C TYR A 137 8.60 -5.54 5.72
N SER A 138 8.33 -4.61 4.79
CA SER A 138 7.18 -4.68 3.90
C SER A 138 7.16 -5.98 3.10
N LEU A 139 8.32 -6.53 2.71
CA LEU A 139 8.40 -7.73 1.85
C LEU A 139 7.70 -8.95 2.45
N PHE A 140 7.96 -9.27 3.72
CA PHE A 140 7.36 -10.46 4.34
C PHE A 140 5.91 -10.22 4.80
N LEU A 141 5.53 -8.98 5.14
CA LEU A 141 4.13 -8.61 5.39
C LEU A 141 3.31 -8.72 4.11
N ALA A 142 3.79 -8.12 3.03
CA ALA A 142 3.17 -8.17 1.70
C ALA A 142 3.08 -9.60 1.19
N LYS A 143 4.13 -10.42 1.38
CA LYS A 143 4.10 -11.83 0.98
C LYS A 143 2.92 -12.58 1.61
N GLY A 144 2.66 -12.41 2.91
CA GLY A 144 1.53 -13.05 3.60
C GLY A 144 0.20 -12.66 2.98
N LEU A 145 -0.03 -11.36 2.79
CA LEU A 145 -1.24 -10.82 2.16
C LEU A 145 -1.42 -11.31 0.71
N LEU A 146 -0.32 -11.40 -0.05
CA LEU A 146 -0.33 -11.87 -1.43
C LEU A 146 -0.62 -13.38 -1.53
N GLU A 147 -0.23 -14.17 -0.52
CA GLU A 147 -0.58 -15.60 -0.47
C GLU A 147 -2.08 -15.82 -0.31
N GLU A 148 -2.81 -14.86 0.27
CA GLU A 148 -4.27 -14.86 0.37
C GLU A 148 -4.96 -14.27 -0.88
N LEU A 149 -4.44 -13.16 -1.41
CA LEU A 149 -5.07 -12.44 -2.52
C LEU A 149 -4.86 -13.12 -3.88
N LEU A 150 -3.62 -13.48 -4.22
CA LEU A 150 -3.29 -13.92 -5.58
C LEU A 150 -4.07 -15.16 -6.06
N PRO A 151 -4.40 -16.17 -5.20
CA PRO A 151 -5.28 -17.29 -5.58
C PRO A 151 -6.68 -16.89 -6.03
N GLN A 152 -7.16 -15.69 -5.65
CA GLN A 152 -8.47 -15.19 -6.05
C GLN A 152 -8.43 -14.51 -7.42
N LEU A 153 -7.25 -14.06 -7.88
CA LEU A 153 -7.05 -13.31 -9.12
C LEU A 153 -6.53 -14.17 -10.28
N TRP A 154 -5.72 -15.20 -9.98
CA TRP A 154 -5.14 -16.12 -10.95
C TRP A 154 -5.19 -17.58 -10.47
N GLU A 155 -5.67 -18.48 -11.34
CA GLU A 155 -5.89 -19.90 -11.03
C GLU A 155 -4.60 -20.72 -10.93
N ASP A 156 -3.59 -20.42 -11.77
CA ASP A 156 -2.38 -21.22 -11.86
C ASP A 156 -1.23 -20.68 -10.97
N ALA A 157 -0.46 -21.60 -10.38
CA ALA A 157 0.62 -21.25 -9.46
C ALA A 157 1.80 -20.51 -10.12
N PRO A 158 2.25 -20.86 -11.35
CA PRO A 158 3.30 -20.13 -12.05
C PRO A 158 3.00 -18.63 -12.24
N THR A 159 1.80 -18.29 -12.75
CA THR A 159 1.39 -16.90 -12.95
C THR A 159 1.36 -16.14 -11.63
N ARG A 160 0.84 -16.75 -10.55
CA ARG A 160 0.88 -16.13 -9.21
C ARG A 160 2.30 -15.89 -8.72
N ALA A 161 3.24 -16.80 -8.99
CA ALA A 161 4.62 -16.64 -8.55
C ALA A 161 5.29 -15.44 -9.23
N LEU A 162 5.05 -15.24 -10.53
CA LEU A 162 5.55 -14.09 -11.28
C LEU A 162 4.96 -12.78 -10.76
N HIS A 163 3.63 -12.71 -10.63
CA HIS A 163 2.96 -11.52 -10.09
C HIS A 163 3.42 -11.17 -8.69
N ARG A 164 3.54 -12.17 -7.80
CA ARG A 164 4.07 -11.96 -6.45
C ARG A 164 5.47 -11.35 -6.50
N SER A 165 6.35 -11.88 -7.37
CA SER A 165 7.72 -11.40 -7.51
C SER A 165 7.77 -9.96 -8.00
N GLU A 166 6.98 -9.62 -9.02
CA GLU A 166 6.91 -8.24 -9.56
C GLU A 166 6.34 -7.26 -8.52
N ILE A 167 5.31 -7.66 -7.77
CA ILE A 167 4.69 -6.82 -6.74
C ILE A 167 5.65 -6.49 -5.60
N ILE A 168 6.42 -7.47 -5.11
CA ILE A 168 7.35 -7.27 -3.98
C ILE A 168 8.74 -6.79 -4.41
N HIS A 169 9.03 -6.76 -5.71
CA HIS A 169 10.24 -6.14 -6.25
C HIS A 169 10.15 -4.62 -6.31
N SER A 170 8.93 -4.13 -6.56
CA SER A 170 8.60 -2.75 -6.92
C SER A 170 8.61 -1.76 -5.75
#